data_AF-A0A1W9X4Q2-F1
#
_entry.id   AF-A0A1W9X4Q2-F1
#
_cell.length_a   1.000
_cell.length_b   1.000
_cell.length_c   1.000
_cell.angle_alpha   90.00
_cell.angle_beta   90.00
_cell.angle_gamma   90.00
#
_symmetry.space_group_name_H-M   'P 1'
#
loop_
_entity.id
_entity.type
_entity.pdbx_description
1 polymer ?
#
loop_
_entity_poly.entity_id
_entity_poly.type
_entity_poly.pdbx_seq_one_letter_code
_entity_poly.pdbx_strand_id
1 'polypeptide(L)'
;MVNLKQNILLSFAILALFSLSVLIIFGDKGLADLNLLKKSRDGLTEQNEALTQENISLYRSIERLKSDPVFIENVAREELGVIGKNEIIFKVVQK
;
A
#
# COMPACT_ATOMS: atom_id res chain seq x y z
N MET A 1 56.94 -8.05 -23.50
CA MET A 1 57.04 -8.39 -22.06
C MET A 1 56.46 -7.23 -21.27
N VAL A 2 55.28 -7.41 -20.68
CA VAL A 2 54.64 -6.33 -19.91
C VAL A 2 55.48 -6.07 -18.65
N ASN A 3 55.81 -4.81 -18.38
CA ASN A 3 56.67 -4.44 -17.26
C ASN A 3 55.95 -4.69 -15.93
N LEU A 4 56.61 -5.36 -14.98
CA LEU A 4 56.05 -5.72 -13.67
C LEU A 4 55.45 -4.51 -12.93
N LYS A 5 56.07 -3.33 -13.07
CA LYS A 5 55.57 -2.06 -12.50
C LYS A 5 54.23 -1.62 -13.10
N GLN A 6 54.03 -1.80 -14.41
CA GLN A 6 52.78 -1.45 -15.09
C GLN A 6 51.62 -2.37 -14.67
N ASN A 7 51.89 -3.67 -14.49
CA ASN A 7 50.88 -4.62 -14.01
C ASN A 7 50.41 -4.30 -12.58
N ILE A 8 51.32 -3.89 -11.70
CA ILE A 8 50.97 -3.49 -10.33
C ILE A 8 50.09 -2.23 -10.34
N LEU A 9 50.47 -1.22 -11.13
CA LEU A 9 49.67 0.01 -11.31
C LEU A 9 48.28 -0.28 -11.86
N LEU A 10 48.17 -1.13 -12.88
CA LEU A 10 46.89 -1.55 -13.44
C LEU A 10 46.03 -2.30 -12.43
N SER A 11 46.63 -3.20 -11.64
CA SER A 11 45.93 -3.94 -10.59
C SER A 11 45.37 -2.99 -9.52
N PHE A 12 46.14 -2.00 -9.07
CA PHE A 12 45.66 -0.97 -8.14
C PHE A 12 44.53 -0.13 -8.74
N ALA A 13 44.63 0.26 -10.01
CA ALA A 13 43.56 1.01 -10.68
C ALA A 13 42.26 0.22 -10.77
N ILE A 14 42.34 -1.08 -11.09
CA ILE A 14 41.19 -1.98 -11.12
C ILE A 14 40.58 -2.13 -9.72
N LEU A 15 41.41 -2.31 -8.69
CA LEU A 15 40.95 -2.43 -7.31
C LEU A 15 40.24 -1.15 -6.84
N ALA A 16 40.76 0.02 -7.19
CA ALA A 16 40.14 1.30 -6.86
C ALA A 16 38.78 1.49 -7.57
N LEU A 17 38.69 1.13 -8.86
CA LEU A 17 37.44 1.15 -9.61
C LEU A 17 36.40 0.18 -9.05
N PHE A 18 36.85 -1.01 -8.64
CA PHE A 18 35.99 -2.00 -8.00
C PHE A 18 35.46 -1.50 -6.66
N SER A 19 36.34 -0.94 -5.81
CA SER A 19 35.96 -0.31 -4.55
C SER A 19 34.92 0.79 -4.73
N LEU A 20 35.11 1.68 -5.72
CA LEU A 20 34.15 2.74 -6.03
C LEU A 20 32.80 2.16 -6.48
N SER A 21 32.83 1.12 -7.30
CA SER A 21 31.60 0.45 -7.78
C SER A 21 30.82 -0.19 -6.62
N VAL A 22 31.51 -0.84 -5.68
CA VAL A 22 30.90 -1.39 -4.47
C VAL A 22 30.30 -0.29 -3.60
N LEU A 23 30.98 0.85 -3.42
CA LEU A 23 30.44 1.99 -2.67
C LEU A 23 29.23 2.64 -3.35
N ILE A 24 29.14 2.65 -4.68
CA ILE A 24 27.97 3.21 -5.38
C ILE A 24 26.75 2.28 -5.24
N ILE A 25 26.96 0.97 -5.26
CA ILE A 25 25.89 -0.03 -5.17
C ILE A 25 25.41 -0.20 -3.72
N PHE A 26 26.35 -0.33 -2.78
CA PHE A 26 26.12 -0.68 -1.37
C PHE A 26 26.38 0.46 -0.38
N GLY A 27 26.85 1.63 -0.82
CA GLY A 27 27.01 2.78 0.06
C GLY A 27 25.67 3.36 0.48
N ASP A 28 25.70 4.23 1.49
CA ASP A 28 24.52 4.95 1.96
C ASP A 28 23.87 5.72 0.82
N LYS A 29 22.55 5.53 0.62
CA LYS A 29 21.76 6.04 -0.51
C LYS A 29 22.19 5.51 -1.89
N GLY A 30 22.83 4.34 -1.92
CA GLY A 30 23.16 3.63 -3.15
C GLY A 30 21.91 3.15 -3.90
N LEU A 31 22.14 2.48 -5.03
CA LEU A 31 21.06 2.02 -5.91
C LEU A 31 20.07 1.05 -5.23
N ALA A 32 20.55 0.24 -4.29
CA ALA A 32 19.70 -0.68 -3.53
C ALA A 32 18.70 0.07 -2.63
N ASP A 33 19.17 1.11 -1.95
CA ASP A 33 18.35 1.95 -1.07
C ASP A 33 17.29 2.72 -1.88
N LEU A 34 17.66 3.25 -3.04
CA LEU A 34 16.71 3.92 -3.94
C LEU A 34 15.59 2.98 -4.41
N ASN A 35 15.91 1.73 -4.73
CA ASN A 35 14.90 0.75 -5.13
C ASN A 35 13.96 0.38 -3.99
N LEU A 36 14.49 0.18 -2.78
CA LEU A 36 13.68 -0.11 -1.60
C LEU A 36 12.77 1.09 -1.27
N LEU A 37 13.33 2.30 -1.26
CA LEU A 37 12.59 3.52 -0.99
C LEU A 37 11.49 3.73 -2.02
N LYS A 38 11.77 3.52 -3.31
CA LYS A 38 10.79 3.60 -4.39
C LYS A 38 9.66 2.60 -4.17
N LYS A 39 9.98 1.34 -3.84
CA LYS A 39 8.97 0.32 -3.54
C LYS A 39 8.09 0.69 -2.34
N SER A 40 8.68 1.22 -1.26
CA SER A 40 7.90 1.75 -0.12
C SER A 40 7.02 2.92 -0.53
N ARG A 41 7.53 3.84 -1.37
CA ARG A 41 6.78 4.98 -1.88
C ARG A 41 5.58 4.52 -2.70
N ASP A 42 5.78 3.58 -3.61
CA ASP A 42 4.73 3.03 -4.47
C ASP A 42 3.67 2.30 -3.63
N GLY A 43 4.07 1.49 -2.65
CA GLY A 43 3.14 0.82 -1.74
C GLY A 43 2.36 1.78 -0.83
N LEU A 44 2.95 2.91 -0.42
CA LEU A 44 2.23 3.95 0.31
C LEU A 44 1.24 4.70 -0.59
N THR A 45 1.60 4.93 -1.85
CA THR A 45 0.70 5.54 -2.84
C THR A 45 -0.53 4.66 -3.08
N GLU A 46 -0.34 3.36 -3.29
CA GLU A 46 -1.44 2.41 -3.46
C GLU A 46 -2.39 2.37 -2.25
N GLN A 47 -1.83 2.33 -1.03
CA GLN A 47 -2.63 2.39 0.19
C GLN A 47 -3.43 3.70 0.31
N ASN A 48 -2.82 4.82 -0.09
CA ASN A 48 -3.50 6.11 -0.03
C ASN A 48 -4.65 6.19 -1.06
N GLU A 49 -4.46 5.64 -2.25
CA GLU A 49 -5.52 5.53 -3.26
C GLU A 49 -6.68 4.66 -2.76
N ALA A 50 -6.39 3.51 -2.15
CA ALA A 50 -7.41 2.64 -1.55
C ALA A 50 -8.20 3.36 -0.45
N LEU A 51 -7.52 4.04 0.49
CA LEU A 51 -8.16 4.83 1.55
C LEU A 51 -8.97 6.00 1.00
N THR A 52 -8.54 6.59 -0.11
CA THR A 52 -9.29 7.67 -0.77
C THR A 52 -10.59 7.14 -1.34
N GLN A 53 -10.57 5.97 -2.00
CA GLN A 53 -11.79 5.33 -2.51
C GLN A 53 -12.75 4.91 -1.38
N GLU A 54 -12.20 4.38 -0.29
CA GLU A 54 -12.98 4.04 0.90
C GLU A 54 -13.63 5.30 1.51
N ASN A 55 -12.88 6.40 1.63
CA ASN A 55 -13.46 7.67 2.09
C ASN A 55 -14.62 8.12 1.20
N ILE A 56 -14.46 8.08 -0.13
CA ILE A 56 -15.52 8.46 -1.06
C ILE A 56 -16.77 7.60 -0.87
N SER A 57 -16.60 6.28 -0.70
CA SER A 57 -17.73 5.37 -0.49
C SER A 57 -18.43 5.63 0.84
N LEU A 58 -17.66 5.88 1.90
CA LEU A 58 -18.19 6.23 3.22
C LEU A 58 -18.96 7.55 3.20
N TYR A 59 -18.43 8.59 2.54
CA TYR A 59 -19.13 9.87 2.41
C TYR A 59 -20.46 9.71 1.68
N ARG A 60 -20.51 8.90 0.61
CA ARG A 60 -21.75 8.60 -0.10
C ARG A 60 -22.74 7.87 0.80
N SER A 61 -22.29 6.91 1.60
CA SER A 61 -23.14 6.21 2.57
C SER A 61 -23.67 7.16 3.63
N ILE A 62 -22.85 8.06 4.16
CA ILE A 62 -23.25 9.09 5.12
C ILE A 62 -24.32 10.01 4.52
N GLU A 63 -24.13 10.45 3.27
CA GLU A 63 -25.11 11.30 2.58
C GLU A 63 -26.46 10.59 2.46
N ARG A 64 -26.46 9.33 2.01
CA ARG A 64 -27.68 8.53 1.89
C ARG A 64 -28.34 8.26 3.23
N LEU A 65 -27.56 8.00 4.29
CA LEU A 65 -28.09 7.87 5.65
C LEU A 65 -28.74 9.16 6.18
N LYS A 66 -28.48 10.32 5.57
CA LYS A 66 -29.11 11.59 5.94
C LYS A 66 -30.33 11.94 5.09
N SER A 67 -30.35 11.53 3.83
CA SER A 67 -31.33 12.03 2.85
C SER A 67 -32.20 10.96 2.19
N ASP A 68 -31.88 9.67 2.33
CA ASP A 68 -32.56 8.55 1.66
C ASP A 68 -33.28 7.65 2.70
N PRO A 69 -34.59 7.84 2.94
CA PRO A 69 -35.36 7.07 3.92
C PRO A 69 -35.34 5.56 3.67
N VAL A 70 -35.31 5.14 2.40
CA VAL A 70 -35.30 3.71 2.03
C VAL A 70 -33.96 3.10 2.40
N PHE A 71 -32.86 3.81 2.13
CA PHE A 71 -31.53 3.35 2.53
C PHE A 71 -31.37 3.29 4.05
N ILE A 72 -31.89 4.29 4.78
CA ILE A 72 -31.89 4.30 6.25
C ILE A 72 -32.65 3.09 6.79
N GLU A 73 -33.84 2.80 6.27
CA GLU A 73 -34.64 1.66 6.68
C GLU A 73 -33.93 0.33 6.42
N ASN A 74 -33.34 0.17 5.23
CA ASN A 74 -32.57 -1.04 4.91
C ASN A 74 -31.40 -1.25 5.87
N VAL A 75 -30.60 -0.21 6.11
CA VAL A 75 -29.48 -0.27 7.06
C VAL A 75 -29.96 -0.56 8.47
N ALA A 76 -31.07 0.06 8.92
CA ALA A 76 -31.63 -0.22 10.23
C ALA A 76 -32.11 -1.68 10.37
N ARG A 77 -32.75 -2.23 9.34
CA ARG A 77 -33.20 -3.63 9.32
C ARG A 77 -32.01 -4.60 9.32
N GLU A 78 -30.96 -4.34 8.54
CA GLU A 78 -29.78 -5.22 8.43
C GLU A 78 -28.87 -5.13 9.66
N GLU A 79 -28.48 -3.92 10.08
CA GLU A 79 -27.48 -3.71 11.13
C GLU A 79 -28.09 -3.74 12.55
N LEU A 80 -29.32 -3.27 12.71
CA LEU A 80 -29.97 -3.17 14.03
C LEU A 80 -31.08 -4.21 14.23
N GLY A 81 -31.49 -4.93 13.19
CA GLY A 81 -32.57 -5.92 13.27
C GLY A 81 -33.93 -5.34 13.66
N VAL A 82 -34.13 -4.02 13.45
CA VAL A 82 -35.41 -3.38 13.75
C VAL A 82 -36.44 -3.71 12.67
N ILE A 83 -37.72 -3.66 13.04
CA ILE A 83 -38.85 -3.90 12.15
C ILE A 83 -39.82 -2.73 12.17
N GLY A 84 -40.59 -2.58 11.10
CA GLY A 84 -41.67 -1.60 11.03
C GLY A 84 -42.74 -1.86 12.10
N LYS A 85 -43.47 -0.81 12.51
CA LYS A 85 -44.49 -0.90 13.58
C LYS A 85 -45.56 -1.96 13.34
N ASN A 86 -45.81 -2.34 12.08
CA ASN A 86 -46.84 -3.30 11.67
C ASN A 86 -46.25 -4.60 11.10
N GLU A 87 -44.97 -4.89 11.35
CA GLU A 87 -44.29 -6.10 10.86
C GLU A 87 -44.16 -7.16 11.97
N ILE A 88 -44.08 -8.44 11.57
CA ILE A 88 -43.98 -9.59 12.49
C ILE A 88 -42.78 -10.44 12.06
N ILE A 89 -41.90 -10.80 13.01
CA ILE A 89 -40.72 -11.64 12.74
C ILE A 89 -41.10 -13.12 12.81
N PHE A 90 -40.83 -13.87 11.74
CA PHE A 90 -40.89 -15.32 11.74
C PHE A 90 -39.48 -15.91 11.91
N LYS A 91 -39.18 -16.50 13.06
CA LYS A 91 -37.97 -17.33 13.25
C LYS A 91 -38.30 -18.79 12.99
N VAL A 92 -37.74 -19.34 11.92
CA VAL A 92 -37.84 -20.79 11.63
C VAL A 92 -36.85 -21.52 12.52
N VAL A 93 -37.34 -22.19 13.56
CA VAL A 93 -36.51 -23.05 14.41
C VAL A 93 -36.35 -24.39 13.68
N GLN A 94 -35.16 -24.65 13.15
CA GLN A 94 -34.84 -25.98 12.61
C GLN A 94 -34.62 -26.95 13.78
N LYS A 95 -35.20 -28.15 13.67
CA LYS A 95 -35.26 -29.18 14.71
C LYS A 95 -34.13 -30.18 14.56
#